data_AF-A0A7X6A8R8-F1
#
_entry.id   AF-A0A7X6A8R8-F1
#
_cell.length_a   1.000
_cell.length_b   1.000
_cell.length_c   1.000
_cell.angle_alpha   90.00
_cell.angle_beta   90.00
_cell.angle_gamma   90.00
#
_symmetry.space_group_name_H-M   'P 1'
#
loop_
_entity.id
_entity.type
_entity.pdbx_description
1 polymer ?
#
loop_
_entity_poly.entity_id
_entity_poly.type
_entity_poly.pdbx_seq_one_letter_code
_entity_poly.pdbx_strand_id
1 'polypeptide(L)'
;MRVLVGTSGYAYKEWKGRFYPAELPAAQMLRFYAERFRTVEINNTFYRMPREHVLTGWAKQVPLDFRFVLKASRRITHQQRLRDIADP
;
A
#
# COMPACT_ATOMS: atom_id res chain seq x y z
N MET A 1 7.86 21.94 -6.88
CA MET A 1 6.75 20.94 -6.75
C MET A 1 7.37 19.55 -6.65
N ARG A 2 6.97 18.72 -5.67
CA ARG A 2 7.48 17.34 -5.53
C ARG A 2 6.45 16.37 -6.10
N VAL A 3 6.86 15.54 -7.07
CA VAL A 3 6.02 14.48 -7.67
C VAL A 3 6.53 13.13 -7.19
N LEU A 4 5.63 12.26 -6.74
CA LEU A 4 5.94 10.88 -6.37
C LEU A 4 5.31 9.93 -7.38
N VAL A 5 6.12 9.00 -7.90
CA VAL A 5 5.69 7.98 -8.85
C VAL A 5 5.71 6.62 -8.16
N GLY A 6 4.68 5.82 -8.41
CA GLY A 6 4.47 4.50 -7.85
C GLY A 6 3.33 3.78 -8.56
N THR A 7 2.91 2.65 -8.01
CA THR A 7 1.90 1.76 -8.59
C THR A 7 0.73 1.54 -7.64
N SER A 8 -0.40 1.11 -8.19
CA SER A 8 -1.53 0.58 -7.43
C SER A 8 -1.21 -0.85 -6.99
N GLY A 9 -0.59 -0.99 -5.83
CA GLY A 9 -0.13 -2.25 -5.26
C GLY A 9 1.33 -2.58 -5.60
N TYR A 10 1.91 -3.50 -4.84
CA TYR A 10 3.29 -3.98 -5.01
C TYR A 10 3.40 -5.51 -5.04
N ALA A 11 2.52 -6.25 -4.37
CA ALA A 11 2.70 -7.70 -4.14
C ALA A 11 2.13 -8.57 -5.27
N TYR A 12 2.67 -8.44 -6.49
CA TYR A 12 2.26 -9.21 -7.67
C TYR A 12 3.27 -10.31 -7.99
N LYS A 13 2.83 -11.57 -8.08
CA LYS A 13 3.70 -12.72 -8.42
C LYS A 13 4.16 -12.66 -9.87
N GLU A 14 3.31 -12.10 -10.72
CA GLU A 14 3.51 -11.90 -12.15
C GLU A 14 4.68 -10.96 -12.46
N TRP A 15 5.12 -10.18 -11.47
CA TRP A 15 6.26 -9.27 -11.58
C TRP A 15 7.60 -9.95 -11.29
N LYS A 16 7.60 -11.19 -10.77
CA LYS A 16 8.82 -11.98 -10.58
C LYS A 16 9.46 -12.32 -11.92
N GLY A 17 10.80 -12.20 -11.98
CA GLY A 17 11.60 -12.38 -13.18
C GLY A 17 11.67 -11.15 -14.10
N ARG A 18 10.83 -10.13 -13.90
CA ARG A 18 10.85 -8.88 -14.68
C ARG A 18 11.19 -7.66 -13.84
N PHE A 19 10.49 -7.49 -12.72
CA PHE A 19 10.71 -6.41 -11.76
C PHE A 19 11.31 -6.95 -10.47
N TYR A 20 10.73 -8.01 -9.90
CA TYR A 20 11.29 -8.71 -8.74
C TYR A 20 12.26 -9.83 -9.18
N PRO A 21 13.31 -10.13 -8.41
CA PRO A 21 14.05 -11.38 -8.56
C PRO A 21 13.11 -12.58 -8.50
N ALA A 22 13.39 -13.62 -9.31
CA ALA A 22 12.52 -14.79 -9.44
C ALA A 22 12.23 -15.45 -8.06
N GLU A 23 13.27 -15.63 -7.26
CA GLU A 23 13.20 -16.27 -5.96
C GLU A 23 12.89 -15.31 -4.79
N LEU A 24 12.54 -14.05 -5.07
CA LEU A 24 12.28 -13.08 -4.00
C LEU A 24 11.10 -13.53 -3.11
N PRO A 25 11.26 -13.66 -1.79
CA PRO A 25 10.16 -13.99 -0.90
C PRO A 25 9.11 -12.88 -0.90
N ALA A 26 7.82 -13.25 -0.83
CA ALA A 26 6.71 -12.28 -0.83
C ALA A 26 6.83 -11.24 0.30
N ALA A 27 7.31 -11.66 1.48
CA ALA A 27 7.54 -10.79 2.62
C ALA A 27 8.62 -9.71 2.39
N GLN A 28 9.48 -9.88 1.37
CA GLN A 28 10.53 -8.91 1.03
C GLN A 28 10.14 -8.00 -0.15
N MET A 29 9.01 -8.26 -0.82
CA MET A 29 8.58 -7.49 -1.99
C MET A 29 8.41 -6.00 -1.71
N LEU A 30 7.87 -5.63 -0.53
CA LEU A 30 7.70 -4.21 -0.18
C LEU A 30 9.04 -3.51 -0.01
N ARG A 31 9.99 -4.14 0.69
CA ARG A 31 11.35 -3.61 0.86
C ARG A 31 12.02 -3.40 -0.49
N PHE A 32 12.00 -4.42 -1.35
CA PHE A 32 12.58 -4.33 -2.70
C PHE A 32 11.92 -3.25 -3.55
N TYR A 33 10.59 -3.13 -3.47
CA TYR A 33 9.82 -2.11 -4.18
C TYR A 33 10.22 -0.70 -3.74
N ALA A 34 10.39 -0.48 -2.43
CA ALA A 34 10.72 0.81 -1.84
C ALA A 34 12.16 1.30 -2.14
N GLU A 35 13.02 0.44 -2.67
CA GLU A 35 14.33 0.85 -3.21
C GLU A 35 14.20 1.56 -4.57
N ARG A 36 13.09 1.36 -5.29
CA ARG A 36 12.89 1.85 -6.68
C ARG A 36 11.82 2.92 -6.78
N PHE A 37 10.77 2.83 -5.99
CA PHE A 37 9.68 3.81 -5.94
C PHE A 37 9.59 4.47 -4.56
N ARG A 38 9.05 5.68 -4.52
CA ARG A 38 8.89 6.47 -3.28
C ARG A 38 7.47 6.44 -2.74
N THR A 39 6.53 5.82 -3.46
CA THR A 39 5.13 5.71 -3.02
C THR A 39 4.48 4.45 -3.54
N VAL A 40 3.45 3.97 -2.84
CA VAL A 40 2.56 2.90 -3.33
C VAL A 40 1.14 3.14 -2.86
N GLU A 41 0.16 2.83 -3.70
CA GLU A 41 -1.25 2.79 -3.30
C GLU A 41 -1.63 1.38 -2.84
N ILE A 42 -2.23 1.27 -1.65
CA ILE A 42 -2.71 0.02 -1.07
C ILE A 42 -4.23 -0.06 -1.26
N ASN A 43 -4.66 -1.07 -2.03
CA ASN A 43 -6.06 -1.33 -2.31
C ASN A 43 -6.74 -2.25 -1.28
N ASN A 44 -5.98 -3.08 -0.55
CA ASN A 44 -6.59 -4.05 0.38
C ASN A 44 -7.43 -3.39 1.50
N THR A 45 -7.07 -2.16 1.89
CA THR A 45 -7.82 -1.35 2.87
C THR A 45 -9.24 -1.02 2.41
N PHE A 46 -9.50 -1.07 1.10
CA PHE A 46 -10.85 -0.97 0.54
C PHE A 46 -11.77 -2.10 1.07
N TYR A 47 -11.25 -3.32 1.19
CA TYR A 47 -12.04 -4.47 1.59
C TYR A 47 -12.03 -4.72 3.09
N ARG A 48 -10.89 -4.49 3.76
CA ARG A 48 -10.70 -4.77 5.18
C ARG A 48 -9.79 -3.72 5.83
N MET A 49 -10.20 -3.21 6.99
CA MET A 49 -9.32 -2.34 7.78
C MET A 49 -8.10 -3.12 8.26
N PRO A 50 -6.88 -2.59 8.03
CA PRO A 50 -5.66 -3.26 8.48
C PRO A 50 -5.57 -3.21 10.00
N ARG A 51 -5.00 -4.26 10.60
CA ARG A 51 -4.61 -4.23 12.02
C ARG A 51 -3.37 -3.34 12.17
N GLU A 52 -3.20 -2.72 13.33
CA GLU A 52 -2.07 -1.84 13.62
C GLU A 52 -0.71 -2.50 13.31
N HIS A 53 -0.49 -3.74 13.75
CA HIS A 53 0.77 -4.44 13.51
C HIS A 53 1.10 -4.61 12.01
N VAL A 54 0.09 -4.64 11.12
CA VAL A 54 0.30 -4.70 9.67
C VAL A 54 0.87 -3.38 9.18
N LEU A 55 0.28 -2.26 9.62
CA LEU A 55 0.76 -0.91 9.27
C LEU A 55 2.18 -0.68 9.79
N THR A 56 2.43 -1.02 11.06
CA THR A 56 3.76 -0.92 11.67
C THR A 56 4.76 -1.85 10.97
N GLY A 57 4.32 -3.03 10.54
CA GLY A 57 5.13 -3.96 9.75
C GLY A 57 5.52 -3.41 8.38
N TRP A 58 4.62 -2.70 7.69
CA TRP A 58 4.93 -2.03 6.42
C TRP A 58 5.87 -0.86 6.62
N ALA A 59 5.62 -0.01 7.62
CA ALA A 59 6.46 1.14 7.92
C ALA A 59 7.92 0.76 8.20
N LYS A 60 8.16 -0.37 8.87
CA LYS A 60 9.51 -0.90 9.15
C LYS A 60 10.26 -1.41 7.91
N GLN A 61 9.59 -1.61 6.79
CA GLN A 61 10.19 -2.16 5.57
C GLN A 61 10.65 -1.11 4.57
N VAL A 62 10.27 0.16 4.77
CA VAL A 62 10.49 1.24 3.81
C VAL A 62 11.28 2.40 4.43
N PRO A 63 11.93 3.26 3.62
CA PRO A 63 12.56 4.49 4.10
C PRO A 63 11.56 5.45 4.75
N LEU A 64 12.05 6.31 5.65
CA LEU A 64 11.22 7.28 6.39
C LEU A 64 10.43 8.25 5.48
N ASP A 65 10.97 8.56 4.30
CA ASP A 65 10.35 9.47 3.34
C ASP A 65 9.42 8.77 2.33
N PHE A 66 9.28 7.45 2.41
CA PHE A 66 8.34 6.68 1.60
C PHE A 66 6.90 7.03 2.00
N ARG A 67 5.99 7.07 1.02
CA ARG A 67 4.58 7.41 1.23
C ARG A 67 3.66 6.25 0.86
N PHE A 68 2.71 5.96 1.74
CA PHE A 68 1.62 5.04 1.44
C PHE A 68 0.36 5.85 1.13
N VAL A 69 -0.35 5.46 0.08
CA VAL A 69 -1.71 5.92 -0.20
C VAL A 69 -2.65 4.79 0.13
N LEU A 70 -3.43 4.90 1.19
CA LEU A 70 -4.40 3.86 1.57
C LEU A 70 -5.76 4.18 0.96
N LYS A 71 -6.31 3.26 0.17
CA LYS A 71 -7.66 3.44 -0.35
C LYS A 71 -8.67 3.41 0.78
N ALA A 72 -9.58 4.39 0.78
CA ALA A 72 -10.66 4.44 1.76
C ALA A 72 -11.49 3.14 1.72
N SER A 73 -11.95 2.68 2.88
CA SER A 73 -12.76 1.46 2.96
C SER A 73 -14.04 1.58 2.11
N ARG A 74 -14.44 0.47 1.48
CA ARG A 74 -15.72 0.33 0.77
C ARG A 74 -16.91 0.62 1.69
N ARG A 75 -16.74 0.44 3.02
CA ARG A 75 -17.75 0.80 4.01
C ARG A 75 -18.09 2.28 3.93
N ILE A 76 -17.07 3.13 3.81
CA ILE A 76 -17.22 4.58 3.75
C ILE A 76 -17.76 5.00 2.38
N THR A 77 -17.11 4.54 1.30
CA THR A 77 -17.35 5.08 -0.04
C THR A 77 -18.52 4.43 -0.79
N HIS A 78 -18.76 3.13 -0.60
CA HIS A 78 -19.75 2.38 -1.39
C HIS A 78 -20.99 1.99 -0.58
N GLN A 79 -20.81 1.62 0.69
CA GLN A 79 -21.91 1.20 1.56
C GLN A 79 -22.61 2.40 2.19
N GLN A 80 -21.87 3.23 2.96
CA GLN A 80 -22.41 4.42 3.61
C GLN A 80 -22.50 5.61 2.64
N ARG A 81 -21.70 5.62 1.57
CA ARG A 81 -21.67 6.69 0.55
C ARG A 81 -21.53 8.07 1.17
N LEU A 82 -20.66 8.19 2.18
CA LEU A 82 -20.42 9.43 2.92
C LEU A 82 -21.69 10.00 3.61
N ARG A 83 -22.63 9.13 4.04
CA ARG A 83 -23.76 9.53 4.90
C ARG A 83 -23.40 9.34 6.37
N ASP A 84 -24.12 10.06 7.24
CA ASP A 84 -23.97 10.00 8.71
C ASP A 84 -22.54 10.29 9.20
N ILE A 85 -21.81 11.11 8.44
CA ILE A 85 -20.56 11.74 8.85
C ILE A 85 -20.93 12.90 9.77
N ALA A 86 -20.86 12.67 11.09
CA ALA A 86 -20.83 13.76 12.04
C ALA A 86 -19.49 14.51 11.92
N ASP A 87 -19.50 15.82 12.19
CA ASP A 87 -18.26 16.55 12.46
C ASP A 87 -17.53 15.88 13.66
N PRO A 88 -16.19 15.92 13.69
CA PRO A 88 -15.37 15.21 14.68
C PRO A 88 -15.75 15.47 16.14
#